data_AF-A9XXP0-F1
#
_entry.id   AF-A9XXP0-F1
#
_cell.length_a   1.000
_cell.length_b   1.000
_cell.length_c   1.000
_cell.angle_alpha   90.00
_cell.angle_beta   90.00
_cell.angle_gamma   90.00
#
_symmetry.space_group_name_H-M   'P 1'
#
loop_
_entity.id
_entity.type
_entity.pdbx_description
1 polymer ?
#
loop_
_entity_poly.entity_id
_entity_poly.type
_entity_poly.pdbx_seq_one_letter_code
_entity_poly.pdbx_strand_id
1 'polypeptide(L)'
;PIAASTNRGRDLIGVQNLIKKHQAVLAEINNHESRVENVAAAGEGMIAEGHFAAEEIVRRVEGLRRNWSALKDKANQRKQDLDDSLQAHQYYADANEADSWMKEKEPLVEQSEYGKDEDSAEALQKKHEALLSDLEAFGSTIAGLREQAQACRQQETPMVDLTGKECVMALYDYTEKSPREVSMKKGDLLTLLNSNNK
;
A
#
# COMPACT_ATOMS: atom_id res chain seq x y z
N PRO A 1 5.24 -4.51 19.03
CA PRO A 1 5.59 -5.56 18.04
C PRO A 1 5.58 -5.02 16.61
N ILE A 2 6.63 -5.27 15.82
CA ILE A 2 6.75 -4.78 14.43
C ILE A 2 5.57 -5.29 13.58
N ALA A 3 5.09 -6.51 13.81
CA ALA A 3 3.93 -7.08 13.14
C ALA A 3 2.61 -6.30 13.34
N ALA A 4 2.52 -5.44 14.35
CA ALA A 4 1.33 -4.63 14.66
C ALA A 4 1.54 -3.13 14.43
N SER A 5 2.68 -2.71 13.87
CA SER A 5 2.91 -1.29 13.60
C SER A 5 2.03 -0.84 12.42
N THR A 6 1.58 0.42 12.46
CA THR A 6 0.73 1.06 11.46
C THR A 6 1.50 1.98 10.52
N ASN A 7 2.84 2.00 10.62
CA ASN A 7 3.68 2.80 9.73
C ASN A 7 3.72 2.16 8.34
N ARG A 8 3.25 2.90 7.33
CA ARG A 8 3.13 2.47 5.93
C ARG A 8 4.15 3.10 4.98
N GLY A 9 5.12 3.86 5.50
CA GLY A 9 6.08 4.64 4.71
C GLY A 9 5.50 5.97 4.22
N ARG A 10 6.37 6.88 3.80
CA ARG A 10 5.99 8.22 3.30
C ARG A 10 6.43 8.47 1.85
N ASP A 11 7.28 7.61 1.33
CA ASP A 11 7.87 7.64 0.00
C ASP A 11 8.19 6.21 -0.44
N LEU A 12 8.45 6.02 -1.74
CA LEU A 12 8.69 4.71 -2.34
C LEU A 12 9.82 3.95 -1.63
N ILE A 13 10.93 4.64 -1.34
CA ILE A 13 12.11 4.07 -0.66
C ILE A 13 11.76 3.64 0.77
N GLY A 14 11.01 4.46 1.50
CA GLY A 14 10.54 4.18 2.85
C GLY A 14 9.66 2.95 2.90
N VAL A 15 8.71 2.79 1.96
CA VAL A 15 7.87 1.59 1.86
C VAL A 15 8.71 0.35 1.57
N GLN A 16 9.60 0.40 0.56
CA GLN A 16 10.47 -0.72 0.20
C GLN A 16 11.32 -1.19 1.39
N ASN A 17 11.86 -0.26 2.17
CA ASN A 17 12.60 -0.56 3.39
C ASN A 17 11.74 -1.23 4.47
N LEU A 18 10.49 -0.78 4.64
CA LEU A 18 9.53 -1.39 5.56
C LEU A 18 9.14 -2.80 5.14
N ILE A 19 8.92 -3.02 3.84
CA ILE A 19 8.65 -4.35 3.27
C ILE A 19 9.82 -5.29 3.55
N LYS A 20 11.06 -4.87 3.26
CA LYS A 20 12.25 -5.68 3.52
C LYS A 20 12.37 -6.08 4.99
N LYS A 21 12.11 -5.14 5.91
CA LYS A 21 12.08 -5.43 7.36
C LYS A 21 10.94 -6.40 7.73
N HIS A 22 9.76 -6.23 7.14
CA HIS A 22 8.60 -7.10 7.41
C HIS A 22 8.79 -8.52 6.86
N GLN A 23 9.48 -8.67 5.72
CA GLN A 23 9.87 -9.98 5.20
C GLN A 23 10.72 -10.78 6.19
N ALA A 24 11.65 -10.12 6.90
CA ALA A 24 12.43 -10.78 7.96
C ALA A 24 11.52 -11.27 9.10
N VAL A 25 10.53 -10.47 9.51
CA VAL A 25 9.55 -10.86 10.54
C VAL A 25 8.71 -12.06 10.07
N LEU A 26 8.25 -12.07 8.81
CA LEU A 26 7.50 -13.20 8.26
C LEU A 26 8.35 -14.48 8.23
N ALA A 27 9.62 -14.38 7.86
CA ALA A 27 10.54 -15.52 7.89
C ALA A 27 10.73 -16.05 9.33
N GLU A 28 10.89 -15.15 10.31
CA GLU A 28 10.96 -15.53 11.73
C GLU A 28 9.68 -16.24 12.21
N ILE A 29 8.50 -15.73 11.86
CA ILE A 29 7.21 -16.37 12.20
C ILE A 29 7.17 -17.78 11.58
N ASN A 30 7.47 -17.90 10.29
CA ASN A 30 7.45 -19.20 9.61
C ASN A 30 8.45 -20.20 10.22
N ASN A 31 9.64 -19.74 10.63
CA ASN A 31 10.63 -20.58 11.30
C ASN A 31 10.18 -21.08 12.68
N HIS A 32 9.27 -20.37 13.35
CA HIS A 32 8.73 -20.77 14.66
C HIS A 32 7.49 -21.67 14.54
N GLU A 33 6.87 -21.80 13.37
CA GLU A 33 5.66 -22.60 13.14
C GLU A 33 5.84 -24.04 13.64
N SER A 34 6.92 -24.71 13.24
CA SER A 34 7.19 -26.10 13.64
C SER A 34 7.33 -26.26 15.16
N ARG A 35 7.91 -25.27 15.85
CA ARG A 35 8.06 -25.30 17.31
C ARG A 35 6.71 -25.16 18.00
N VAL A 36 5.85 -24.28 17.51
CA VAL A 36 4.50 -24.10 18.05
C VAL A 36 3.66 -25.36 17.86
N GLU A 37 3.70 -25.95 16.67
CA GLU A 37 3.01 -27.21 16.38
C GLU A 37 3.53 -28.37 17.24
N ASN A 38 4.84 -28.51 17.42
CA ASN A 38 5.41 -29.55 18.28
C ASN A 38 4.98 -29.40 19.74
N VAL A 39 4.92 -28.17 20.27
CA VAL A 39 4.45 -27.92 21.64
C VAL A 39 2.95 -28.24 21.76
N ALA A 40 2.14 -27.87 20.76
CA ALA A 40 0.72 -28.19 20.74
C ALA A 40 0.50 -29.71 20.70
N ALA A 41 1.20 -30.43 19.81
CA ALA A 41 1.12 -31.88 19.67
C ALA A 41 1.57 -32.62 20.94
N ALA A 42 2.64 -32.17 21.60
CA ALA A 42 3.07 -32.73 22.88
C ALA A 42 1.99 -32.56 23.96
N GLY A 43 1.35 -31.39 24.04
CA GLY A 43 0.24 -31.16 24.95
C GLY A 43 -0.97 -32.06 24.67
N GLU A 44 -1.31 -32.25 23.40
CA GLU A 44 -2.37 -33.18 22.96
C GLU A 44 -2.06 -34.63 23.36
N GLY A 45 -0.80 -35.07 23.22
CA GLY A 45 -0.36 -36.38 23.69
C GLY A 45 -0.57 -36.59 25.18
N MET A 46 -0.17 -35.62 26.01
CA MET A 46 -0.38 -35.68 27.47
C MET A 46 -1.88 -35.75 27.84
N ILE A 47 -2.73 -35.05 27.10
CA ILE A 47 -4.19 -35.12 27.30
C ILE A 47 -4.71 -36.52 26.95
N ALA A 48 -4.26 -37.11 25.84
CA ALA A 48 -4.67 -38.44 25.41
C ALA A 48 -4.24 -39.55 26.39
N GLU A 49 -3.09 -39.38 27.07
CA GLU A 49 -2.60 -40.28 28.11
C GLU A 49 -3.31 -40.13 29.46
N GLY A 50 -4.27 -39.20 29.58
CA GLY A 50 -5.03 -38.99 30.82
C GLY A 50 -4.22 -38.28 31.91
N HIS A 51 -3.30 -37.39 31.53
CA HIS A 51 -2.49 -36.63 32.48
C HIS A 51 -3.36 -35.89 33.51
N PHE A 52 -2.95 -35.90 34.79
CA PHE A 52 -3.74 -35.37 35.91
C PHE A 52 -4.14 -33.88 35.76
N ALA A 53 -3.38 -33.11 34.97
CA ALA A 53 -3.63 -31.70 34.67
C ALA A 53 -4.23 -31.46 33.26
N ALA A 54 -4.86 -32.46 32.65
CA ALA A 54 -5.36 -32.40 31.27
C ALA A 54 -6.22 -31.15 30.97
N GLU A 55 -7.13 -30.75 31.88
CA GLU A 55 -7.95 -29.54 31.68
C GLU A 55 -7.15 -28.25 31.57
N GLU A 56 -6.05 -28.13 32.32
CA GLU A 56 -5.16 -26.96 32.22
C GLU A 56 -4.35 -27.01 30.93
N ILE A 57 -3.86 -28.20 30.56
CA ILE A 57 -3.10 -28.42 29.32
C ILE A 57 -3.95 -28.04 28.10
N VAL A 58 -5.21 -28.47 28.04
CA VAL A 58 -6.16 -28.08 26.97
C VAL A 58 -6.24 -26.57 26.84
N ARG A 59 -6.50 -25.85 27.94
CA ARG A 59 -6.61 -24.39 27.94
C ARG A 59 -5.34 -23.71 27.42
N ARG A 60 -4.16 -24.22 27.80
CA ARG A 60 -2.87 -23.67 27.35
C ARG A 60 -2.60 -23.95 25.87
N VAL A 61 -2.86 -25.16 25.38
CA VAL A 61 -2.67 -25.54 23.97
C VAL A 61 -3.59 -24.72 23.06
N GLU A 62 -4.87 -24.61 23.41
CA GLU A 62 -5.80 -23.78 22.64
C GLU A 62 -5.41 -22.29 22.67
N GLY A 63 -5.00 -21.77 23.83
CA GLY A 63 -4.51 -20.41 23.97
C GLY A 63 -3.30 -20.13 23.08
N LEU A 64 -2.34 -21.07 23.03
CA LEU A 64 -1.18 -21.01 22.16
C LEU A 64 -1.59 -20.95 20.69
N ARG A 65 -2.46 -21.86 20.22
CA ARG A 65 -2.94 -21.89 18.82
C ARG A 65 -3.69 -20.62 18.44
N ARG A 66 -4.57 -20.12 19.31
CA ARG A 66 -5.30 -18.85 19.06
C ARG A 66 -4.35 -17.67 18.94
N ASN A 67 -3.40 -17.53 19.85
CA ASN A 67 -2.41 -16.45 19.82
C ASN A 67 -1.52 -16.54 18.58
N TRP A 68 -1.14 -17.76 18.19
CA TRP A 68 -0.34 -18.02 17.00
C TRP A 68 -1.08 -17.65 15.71
N SER A 69 -2.34 -18.08 15.57
CA SER A 69 -3.19 -17.68 14.43
C SER A 69 -3.33 -16.17 14.36
N ALA A 70 -3.69 -15.52 15.48
CA ALA A 70 -3.86 -14.08 15.52
C ALA A 70 -2.56 -13.30 15.18
N LEU A 71 -1.39 -13.86 15.51
CA LEU A 71 -0.11 -13.28 15.11
C LEU A 71 0.10 -13.37 13.60
N LYS A 72 -0.17 -14.53 12.99
CA LYS A 72 -0.08 -14.74 11.54
C LYS A 72 -1.03 -13.81 10.80
N ASP A 73 -2.27 -13.70 11.26
CA ASP A 73 -3.28 -12.83 10.66
C ASP A 73 -2.83 -11.36 10.67
N LYS A 74 -2.32 -10.87 11.80
CA LYS A 74 -1.77 -9.52 11.90
C LYS A 74 -0.56 -9.31 10.99
N ALA A 75 0.34 -10.28 10.90
CA ALA A 75 1.51 -10.19 10.04
C ALA A 75 1.13 -10.18 8.56
N ASN A 76 0.14 -10.98 8.15
CA ASN A 76 -0.38 -11.00 6.79
C ASN A 76 -1.12 -9.71 6.45
N GLN A 77 -1.95 -9.19 7.37
CA GLN A 77 -2.61 -7.91 7.17
C GLN A 77 -1.60 -6.78 6.97
N ARG A 78 -0.56 -6.72 7.81
CA ARG A 78 0.52 -5.73 7.65
C ARG A 78 1.26 -5.88 6.32
N LYS A 79 1.43 -7.10 5.82
CA LYS A 79 2.04 -7.33 4.50
C LYS A 79 1.16 -6.70 3.41
N GLN A 80 -0.14 -6.96 3.43
CA GLN A 80 -1.08 -6.38 2.47
C GLN A 80 -1.06 -4.84 2.53
N ASP A 81 -1.11 -4.26 3.73
CA ASP A 81 -1.05 -2.80 3.92
C ASP A 81 0.24 -2.17 3.33
N LEU A 82 1.37 -2.88 3.41
CA LEU A 82 2.64 -2.41 2.84
C LEU A 82 2.69 -2.59 1.32
N ASP A 83 2.14 -3.69 0.79
CA ASP A 83 2.03 -3.93 -0.64
C ASP A 83 1.11 -2.89 -1.31
N ASP A 84 -0.02 -2.56 -0.67
CA ASP A 84 -0.93 -1.49 -1.13
C ASP A 84 -0.23 -0.12 -1.14
N SER A 85 0.59 0.15 -0.11
CA SER A 85 1.39 1.38 -0.04
C SER A 85 2.47 1.45 -1.11
N LEU A 86 3.11 0.33 -1.41
CA LEU A 86 4.11 0.26 -2.47
C LEU A 86 3.48 0.59 -3.82
N GLN A 87 2.32 0.00 -4.10
CA GLN A 87 1.61 0.20 -5.35
C GLN A 87 1.22 1.68 -5.56
N ALA A 88 0.67 2.32 -4.53
CA ALA A 88 0.29 3.73 -4.61
C ALA A 88 1.50 4.65 -4.80
N HIS A 89 2.57 4.45 -4.03
CA HIS A 89 3.78 5.26 -4.19
C HIS A 89 4.46 5.06 -5.55
N GLN A 90 4.42 3.84 -6.11
CA GLN A 90 4.89 3.57 -7.47
C GLN A 90 4.05 4.34 -8.49
N TYR A 91 2.72 4.25 -8.40
CA TYR A 91 1.82 5.00 -9.27
C TYR A 91 2.10 6.51 -9.24
N TYR A 92 2.23 7.11 -8.05
CA TYR A 92 2.51 8.55 -7.96
C TYR A 92 3.88 8.92 -8.54
N ALA A 93 4.89 8.06 -8.37
CA ALA A 93 6.21 8.29 -8.97
C ALA A 93 6.12 8.24 -10.51
N ASP A 94 5.50 7.19 -11.05
CA ASP A 94 5.32 7.00 -12.50
C ASP A 94 4.46 8.11 -13.11
N ALA A 95 3.41 8.56 -12.41
CA ALA A 95 2.54 9.64 -12.84
C ALA A 95 3.26 11.00 -12.87
N ASN A 96 4.11 11.28 -11.88
CA ASN A 96 4.92 12.50 -11.87
C ASN A 96 5.99 12.50 -12.97
N GLU A 97 6.58 11.34 -13.27
CA GLU A 97 7.48 11.18 -14.41
C GLU A 97 6.75 11.43 -15.73
N ALA A 98 5.54 10.87 -15.87
CA ALA A 98 4.71 11.09 -17.04
C ALA A 98 4.31 12.58 -17.22
N ASP A 99 3.92 13.25 -16.14
CA ASP A 99 3.61 14.69 -16.15
C ASP A 99 4.82 15.54 -16.53
N SER A 100 6.00 15.19 -16.00
CA SER A 100 7.26 15.86 -16.34
C SER A 100 7.61 15.69 -17.82
N TRP A 101 7.44 14.49 -18.36
CA TRP A 101 7.66 14.21 -19.78
C TRP A 101 6.70 15.00 -20.68
N MET A 102 5.41 15.07 -20.33
CA MET A 102 4.44 15.84 -21.10
C MET A 102 4.80 17.34 -21.14
N LYS A 103 5.20 17.91 -19.99
CA LYS A 103 5.66 19.31 -19.90
C LYS A 103 6.91 19.58 -20.72
N GLU A 104 7.80 18.60 -20.87
CA GLU A 104 8.99 18.72 -21.73
C GLU A 104 8.61 18.74 -23.22
N LYS A 105 7.60 17.96 -23.62
CA LYS A 105 7.16 17.85 -25.03
C LYS A 105 6.20 18.96 -25.46
N GLU A 106 5.46 19.56 -24.54
CA GLU A 106 4.46 20.61 -24.81
C GLU A 106 5.01 21.78 -25.67
N PRO A 107 6.19 22.38 -25.38
CA PRO A 107 6.75 23.45 -26.21
C PRO A 107 7.10 23.03 -27.64
N LEU A 108 7.38 21.74 -27.88
CA LEU A 108 7.72 21.23 -29.21
C LEU A 108 6.49 21.16 -30.13
N VAL A 109 5.31 20.99 -29.55
CA VAL A 109 4.03 20.99 -30.28
C VAL A 109 3.57 22.41 -30.59
N GLU A 110 3.87 23.37 -29.72
CA GLU A 110 3.48 24.77 -29.88
C GLU A 110 4.35 25.56 -30.89
N GLN A 111 5.48 25.00 -31.31
CA GLN A 111 6.35 25.62 -32.31
C GLN A 111 5.64 25.77 -33.66
N SER A 112 5.37 27.03 -34.05
CA SER A 112 4.71 27.40 -35.31
C SER A 112 5.70 27.80 -36.43
N GLU A 113 6.96 27.38 -36.32
CA GLU A 113 7.99 27.64 -37.33
C GLU A 113 7.86 26.64 -38.48
N TYR A 114 7.84 27.13 -39.73
CA TYR A 114 7.65 26.30 -40.93
C TYR A 114 8.93 26.10 -41.75
N GLY A 115 10.04 26.70 -41.33
CA GLY A 115 11.28 26.75 -42.11
C GLY A 115 11.25 27.86 -43.16
N LYS A 116 12.44 28.28 -43.60
CA LYS A 116 12.62 29.38 -44.56
C LYS A 116 12.98 28.89 -45.97
N ASP A 117 13.30 27.61 -46.09
CA ASP A 117 13.75 26.91 -47.30
C ASP A 117 13.39 25.43 -47.20
N GLU A 118 13.56 24.69 -48.30
CA GLU A 118 13.21 23.27 -48.40
C GLU A 118 13.94 22.41 -47.36
N ASP A 119 15.25 22.64 -47.18
CA ASP A 119 16.08 21.90 -46.22
C ASP A 119 15.60 22.11 -44.77
N SER A 120 15.27 23.35 -44.38
CA SER A 120 14.76 23.63 -43.04
C SER A 120 13.34 23.09 -42.81
N ALA A 121 12.49 23.09 -43.84
CA ALA A 121 11.17 22.48 -43.78
C ALA A 121 11.27 20.94 -43.63
N GLU A 122 12.14 20.28 -44.39
CA GLU A 122 12.36 18.83 -44.28
C GLU A 122 12.92 18.44 -42.90
N ALA A 123 13.83 19.26 -42.35
CA ALA A 123 14.36 19.05 -41.01
C ALA A 123 13.28 19.19 -39.92
N LEU A 124 12.36 20.15 -40.05
CA LEU A 124 11.22 20.30 -39.14
C LEU A 124 10.24 19.14 -39.26
N GLN A 125 9.97 18.66 -40.48
CA GLN A 125 9.12 17.51 -40.72
C GLN A 125 9.69 16.25 -40.02
N LYS A 126 10.99 15.97 -40.15
CA LYS A 126 11.63 14.84 -39.48
C LYS A 126 11.52 14.93 -37.95
N LYS A 127 11.67 16.14 -37.38
CA LYS A 127 11.49 16.36 -35.95
C LYS A 127 10.04 16.09 -35.51
N HIS A 128 9.07 16.51 -36.32
CA HIS A 128 7.66 16.25 -36.05
C HIS A 128 7.33 14.76 -36.12
N GLU A 129 7.84 14.04 -37.12
CA GLU A 129 7.69 12.57 -37.22
C GLU A 129 8.29 11.86 -36.01
N ALA A 130 9.47 12.28 -35.55
CA ALA A 130 10.07 11.75 -34.32
C ALA A 130 9.20 12.04 -33.08
N LEU A 131 8.64 13.24 -32.96
CA LEU A 131 7.71 13.59 -31.87
C LEU A 131 6.44 12.73 -31.88
N LEU A 132 5.86 12.48 -33.06
CA LEU A 132 4.68 11.61 -33.19
C LEU A 132 5.01 10.16 -32.77
N SER A 133 6.18 9.66 -33.17
CA SER A 133 6.65 8.35 -32.73
C SER A 133 6.86 8.27 -31.22
N ASP A 134 7.42 9.32 -30.61
CA ASP A 134 7.57 9.44 -29.15
C ASP A 134 6.20 9.42 -28.45
N LEU A 135 5.22 10.17 -28.97
CA LEU A 135 3.85 10.23 -28.42
C LEU A 135 3.14 8.88 -28.51
N GLU A 136 3.27 8.18 -29.62
CA GLU A 136 2.69 6.84 -29.79
C GLU A 136 3.30 5.85 -28.78
N ALA A 137 4.63 5.85 -28.63
CA ALA A 137 5.32 5.01 -27.67
C ALA A 137 4.89 5.33 -26.22
N PHE A 138 4.73 6.61 -25.89
CA PHE A 138 4.28 7.06 -24.56
C PHE A 138 2.84 6.64 -24.22
N GLY A 139 2.01 6.35 -25.23
CA GLY A 139 0.67 5.79 -25.03
C GLY A 139 0.67 4.50 -24.20
N SER A 140 1.73 3.69 -24.30
CA SER A 140 1.91 2.49 -23.47
C SER A 140 2.10 2.81 -21.98
N THR A 141 2.84 3.88 -21.66
CA THR A 141 3.04 4.37 -20.30
C THR A 141 1.72 4.83 -19.69
N ILE A 142 0.91 5.58 -20.43
CA ILE A 142 -0.41 6.03 -19.98
C ILE A 142 -1.37 4.85 -19.76
N ALA A 143 -1.33 3.84 -20.63
CA ALA A 143 -2.11 2.62 -20.45
C ALA A 143 -1.69 1.87 -19.18
N GLY A 144 -0.38 1.75 -18.91
CA GLY A 144 0.16 1.15 -17.69
C GLY A 144 -0.27 1.91 -16.43
N LEU A 145 -0.15 3.24 -16.43
CA LEU A 145 -0.61 4.09 -15.33
C LEU A 145 -2.10 3.93 -15.05
N ARG A 146 -2.92 3.79 -16.09
CA ARG A 146 -4.36 3.55 -15.94
C ARG A 146 -4.65 2.20 -15.27
N GLU A 147 -3.92 1.16 -15.66
CA GLU A 147 -4.05 -0.16 -15.03
C GLU A 147 -3.58 -0.14 -13.58
N GLN A 148 -2.45 0.50 -13.30
CA GLN A 148 -1.94 0.71 -11.93
C GLN A 148 -2.95 1.47 -11.07
N ALA A 149 -3.56 2.53 -11.60
CA ALA A 149 -4.58 3.31 -10.89
C ALA A 149 -5.83 2.49 -10.55
N GLN A 150 -6.29 1.65 -11.49
CA GLN A 150 -7.43 0.75 -11.26
C GLN A 150 -7.10 -0.36 -10.24
N ALA A 151 -5.86 -0.81 -10.23
CA ALA A 151 -5.39 -1.84 -9.33
C ALA A 151 -5.01 -1.30 -7.94
N CYS A 152 -4.77 0.01 -7.79
CA CYS A 152 -4.48 0.66 -6.52
C CYS A 152 -5.65 0.53 -5.56
N ARG A 153 -5.50 -0.37 -4.58
CA ARG A 153 -6.49 -0.60 -3.52
C ARG A 153 -6.35 0.35 -2.35
N GLN A 154 -5.32 1.21 -2.36
CA GLN A 154 -4.97 1.98 -1.18
C GLN A 154 -6.08 2.97 -0.80
N GLN A 155 -6.51 2.83 0.45
CA GLN A 155 -7.26 3.80 1.22
C GLN A 155 -6.60 5.18 1.06
N GLU A 156 -7.37 6.15 0.56
CA GLU A 156 -6.90 7.49 0.20
C GLU A 156 -5.86 8.02 1.20
N THR A 157 -4.68 8.38 0.69
CA THR A 157 -3.75 9.25 1.43
C THR A 157 -4.56 10.41 2.00
N PRO A 158 -4.39 10.76 3.29
CA PRO A 158 -5.15 11.82 3.89
C PRO A 158 -5.03 13.07 3.01
N MET A 159 -6.12 13.46 2.36
CA MET A 159 -6.10 14.63 1.51
C MET A 159 -6.09 15.84 2.42
N VAL A 160 -5.13 16.73 2.19
CA VAL A 160 -5.13 18.05 2.83
C VAL A 160 -6.25 18.84 2.16
N ASP A 161 -7.32 19.12 2.91
CA ASP A 161 -8.41 19.93 2.40
C ASP A 161 -7.95 21.37 2.13
N LEU A 162 -8.82 22.18 1.51
CA LEU A 162 -8.54 23.60 1.24
C LEU A 162 -8.20 24.42 2.50
N THR A 163 -8.44 23.86 3.69
CA THR A 163 -8.15 24.47 5.00
C THR A 163 -6.88 23.94 5.67
N GLY A 164 -6.13 23.05 5.01
CA GLY A 164 -4.88 22.50 5.54
C GLY A 164 -5.06 21.28 6.45
N LYS A 165 -6.25 20.68 6.52
CA LYS A 165 -6.53 19.55 7.42
C LYS A 165 -6.49 18.22 6.68
N GLU A 166 -5.85 17.23 7.29
CA GLU A 166 -5.79 15.87 6.77
C GLU A 166 -7.16 15.19 6.88
N CYS A 167 -7.69 14.68 5.77
CA CYS A 167 -9.01 14.03 5.71
C CYS A 167 -8.90 12.64 5.09
N VAL A 168 -9.62 11.65 5.62
CA VAL A 168 -9.65 10.26 5.15
C VAL A 168 -11.09 9.78 4.96
N MET A 169 -11.34 8.94 3.95
CA MET A 169 -12.64 8.31 3.78
C MET A 169 -12.80 7.04 4.64
N ALA A 170 -13.94 6.89 5.29
CA ALA A 170 -14.32 5.69 6.03
C ALA A 170 -14.57 4.52 5.06
N LEU A 171 -13.85 3.42 5.24
CA LEU A 171 -13.97 2.24 4.36
C LEU A 171 -15.04 1.23 4.80
N TYR A 172 -15.50 1.33 6.05
CA TYR A 172 -16.46 0.42 6.66
C TYR A 172 -17.42 1.21 7.54
N ASP A 173 -18.61 0.66 7.74
CA ASP A 173 -19.52 1.15 8.76
C ASP A 173 -18.94 0.85 10.14
N TYR A 174 -18.88 1.86 11.00
CA TYR A 174 -18.53 1.72 12.40
C TYR A 174 -19.62 2.37 13.24
N THR A 175 -20.28 1.55 14.06
CA THR A 175 -21.33 1.99 14.97
C THR A 175 -20.85 1.84 16.40
N GLU A 176 -20.76 2.95 17.11
CA GLU A 176 -20.28 2.96 18.49
C GLU A 176 -21.38 2.53 19.46
N LYS A 177 -20.96 2.02 20.63
CA LYS A 177 -21.86 1.65 21.74
C LYS A 177 -22.00 2.77 22.79
N SER A 178 -21.13 3.78 22.77
CA SER A 178 -21.09 4.88 23.74
C SER A 178 -21.72 6.16 23.16
N PRO A 179 -22.55 6.90 23.91
CA PRO A 179 -23.16 8.15 23.43
C PRO A 179 -22.19 9.34 23.33
N ARG A 180 -20.90 9.15 23.64
CA ARG A 180 -19.87 10.20 23.61
C ARG A 180 -18.96 10.16 22.39
N GLU A 181 -19.10 9.16 21.56
CA GLU A 181 -18.23 8.95 20.40
C GLU A 181 -19.09 8.86 19.12
N VAL A 182 -18.44 8.99 17.97
CA VAL A 182 -19.10 9.27 16.70
C VAL A 182 -19.14 8.00 15.87
N SER A 183 -20.34 7.62 15.41
CA SER A 183 -20.49 6.55 14.42
C SER A 183 -20.15 7.09 13.02
N MET A 184 -19.54 6.27 12.18
CA MET A 184 -19.19 6.60 10.79
C MET A 184 -19.79 5.55 9.86
N LYS A 185 -20.21 5.99 8.68
CA LYS A 185 -20.63 5.10 7.59
C LYS A 185 -19.54 5.01 6.55
N LYS A 186 -19.52 3.87 5.84
CA LYS A 186 -18.69 3.69 4.67
C LYS A 186 -18.97 4.81 3.66
N GLY A 187 -17.92 5.52 3.27
CA GLY A 187 -17.97 6.68 2.38
C GLY A 187 -17.93 8.04 3.08
N ASP A 188 -18.01 8.10 4.42
CA ASP A 188 -17.90 9.36 5.15
C ASP A 188 -16.46 9.92 5.05
N LEU A 189 -16.33 11.21 4.75
CA LEU A 189 -15.04 11.91 4.80
C LEU A 189 -14.78 12.40 6.23
N LEU A 190 -13.69 11.94 6.84
CA LEU A 190 -13.33 12.17 8.23
C LEU A 190 -12.07 13.01 8.33
N THR A 191 -12.10 14.07 9.12
CA THR A 191 -10.89 14.86 9.42
C THR A 191 -10.07 14.18 10.52
N LEU A 192 -8.80 13.94 10.24
CA LEU A 192 -7.85 13.43 11.21
C LEU A 192 -7.47 14.52 12.21
N LEU A 193 -7.74 14.29 13.48
CA LEU A 193 -7.28 15.14 14.57
C LEU A 193 -5.87 14.67 14.99
N ASN A 194 -4.85 15.43 14.62
CA ASN A 194 -3.49 15.13 15.03
C ASN A 194 -3.25 15.60 16.49
N SER A 195 -2.61 14.76 17.32
CA SER A 195 -2.40 14.99 18.77
C SER A 195 -1.55 16.22 19.12
N ASN A 196 -1.01 16.92 18.12
CA ASN A 196 -0.18 18.12 18.28
C ASN A 196 -0.97 19.44 18.28
N ASN A 197 -2.28 19.42 18.08
CA ASN A 197 -3.15 20.60 18.22
C ASN A 197 -3.96 20.52 19.52
N LYS A 198 -3.26 20.66 20.66
CA LYS A 198 -3.88 21.05 21.95
C LYS A 198 -3.54 22.50 22.25
#